data_AF-A0A7C5RHW2-F1
#
_entry.id   AF-A0A7C5RHW2-F1
#
_cell.length_a   1.000
_cell.length_b   1.000
_cell.length_c   1.000
_cell.angle_alpha   90.00
_cell.angle_beta   90.00
_cell.angle_gamma   90.00
#
_symmetry.space_group_name_H-M   'P 1'
#
loop_
_entity.id
_entity.type
_entity.pdbx_description
1 polymer ?
#
loop_
_entity_poly.entity_id
_entity_poly.type
_entity_poly.pdbx_seq_one_letter_code
_entity_poly.pdbx_strand_id
1 'polypeptide(L)'
;YAAPERFSNIISPKTDYWSLGITILELLTLQNPFENIEPNLIIYQLLTKGIEIPDSVPENLKTLLNGLLTNNPEKRWGFQEIKLFLEGKKSPIHHEKTQKLITYKNKEYSSLEELLLSFLKNYDEFKAGIKILNSNEKILKPYIELFNKFKEEIKDDELALNLLINQKFPSLPPYICTQKLNSDTIINILRKISNKQSINYEEQKIINLLINYLENKSPNIKTIYDYFKNNHIDQELEIFLFNLKKFILPPSIDKESLNKLAFTITAINDKNYYLPQNFINFKIVRDTLQINLPVVTNLLTIEEINNLRINLNQQNPYYARFQTLLSSPIQNFLVLSEYFKNNLEQILKQSTQPINYKNQQYIKILKVLSKYLQRYKIDNRQVTFLINNPQMINDNNFWTIYNQSLDILVYRINSERNRTSPVKQFIILTLLFLPVIFFIILCFVMINLNPSFVILRYLMEDLFLIIFCCIFFLLLLLPIVLISLSAVEYFARSKSKITKEQLRRKIEYEAQTI
;
A
#
# COMPACT_ATOMS: atom_id res chain seq x y z
N TYR A 1 15.88 -18.34 -11.41
CA TYR A 1 16.94 -18.97 -10.57
C TYR A 1 16.49 -20.21 -9.81
N ALA A 2 15.22 -20.31 -9.36
CA ALA A 2 14.75 -21.54 -8.71
C ALA A 2 14.84 -22.75 -9.66
N ALA A 3 15.23 -23.91 -9.12
CA ALA A 3 15.26 -25.16 -9.87
C ALA A 3 13.86 -25.75 -10.07
N PRO A 4 13.63 -26.57 -11.12
CA PRO A 4 12.31 -27.12 -11.43
C PRO A 4 11.74 -27.95 -10.28
N GLU A 5 12.57 -28.71 -9.56
CA GLU A 5 12.13 -29.58 -8.47
C GLU A 5 11.61 -28.81 -7.24
N ARG A 6 11.92 -27.52 -7.14
CA ARG A 6 11.41 -26.65 -6.05
C ARG A 6 9.88 -26.50 -6.12
N PHE A 7 9.29 -26.60 -7.31
CA PHE A 7 7.83 -26.56 -7.49
C PHE A 7 7.14 -27.82 -7.00
N SER A 8 7.90 -28.91 -6.81
CA SER A 8 7.45 -30.16 -6.18
C SER A 8 7.82 -30.25 -4.70
N ASN A 9 8.24 -29.14 -4.08
CA ASN A 9 8.75 -29.07 -2.69
C ASN A 9 9.96 -29.99 -2.41
N ILE A 10 10.73 -30.38 -3.42
CA ILE A 10 11.98 -31.12 -3.25
C ILE A 10 13.12 -30.11 -3.16
N ILE A 11 13.92 -30.21 -2.11
CA ILE A 11 15.11 -29.38 -1.89
C ILE A 11 16.31 -30.29 -1.74
N SER A 12 17.36 -30.03 -2.53
CA SER A 12 18.61 -30.79 -2.46
C SER A 12 19.81 -29.85 -2.65
N PRO A 13 21.04 -30.27 -2.29
CA PRO A 13 22.24 -29.49 -2.60
C PRO A 13 22.40 -29.20 -4.11
N LYS A 14 21.87 -30.06 -4.99
CA LYS A 14 21.87 -29.88 -6.46
C LYS A 14 20.97 -28.74 -6.93
N THR A 15 20.09 -28.22 -6.07
CA THR A 15 19.24 -27.06 -6.37
C THR A 15 20.06 -25.76 -6.47
N ASP A 16 21.11 -25.60 -5.66
CA ASP A 16 21.99 -24.43 -5.73
C ASP A 16 22.83 -24.41 -7.01
N TYR A 17 23.23 -25.59 -7.50
CA TYR A 17 23.96 -25.73 -8.77
C TYR A 17 23.12 -25.35 -9.98
N TRP A 18 21.81 -25.57 -9.93
CA TRP A 18 20.91 -25.02 -10.93
C TRP A 18 20.93 -23.49 -10.91
N SER A 19 20.78 -22.88 -9.73
CA SER A 19 20.84 -21.42 -9.59
C SER A 19 22.15 -20.85 -10.11
N LEU A 20 23.28 -21.52 -9.84
CA LEU A 20 24.58 -21.18 -10.41
C LEU A 20 24.57 -21.19 -11.95
N GLY A 21 23.97 -22.22 -12.57
CA GLY A 21 23.83 -22.31 -14.02
C GLY A 21 23.04 -21.13 -14.60
N ILE A 22 21.92 -20.75 -13.98
CA ILE A 22 21.13 -19.58 -14.39
C ILE A 22 21.95 -18.30 -14.30
N THR A 23 22.66 -18.11 -13.19
CA THR A 23 23.50 -16.93 -12.97
C THR A 23 24.62 -16.84 -14.01
N ILE A 24 25.31 -17.96 -14.31
CA ILE A 24 26.35 -17.97 -15.35
C ILE A 24 25.75 -17.64 -16.72
N LEU A 25 24.61 -18.22 -17.07
CA LEU A 25 23.94 -17.95 -18.34
C LEU A 25 23.58 -16.46 -18.48
N GLU A 26 22.97 -15.88 -17.45
CA GLU A 26 22.60 -14.47 -17.43
C GLU A 26 23.82 -13.54 -17.48
N LEU A 27 24.92 -13.89 -16.83
CA LEU A 27 26.18 -13.13 -16.95
C LEU A 27 26.76 -13.17 -18.36
N LEU A 28 26.60 -14.29 -19.07
CA LEU A 28 27.09 -14.46 -20.44
C LEU A 28 26.20 -13.76 -21.48
N THR A 29 24.89 -13.68 -21.24
CA THR A 29 23.92 -13.07 -22.16
C THR A 29 23.59 -11.62 -21.82
N LEU A 30 23.95 -11.16 -20.62
CA LEU A 30 23.54 -9.89 -20.01
C LEU A 30 22.00 -9.70 -19.94
N GLN A 31 21.26 -10.80 -20.03
CA GLN A 31 19.80 -10.81 -20.06
C GLN A 31 19.29 -11.98 -19.24
N ASN A 32 18.20 -11.75 -18.50
CA ASN A 32 17.56 -12.84 -17.78
C ASN A 32 16.95 -13.82 -18.79
N PRO A 33 17.24 -15.14 -18.72
CA PRO A 33 16.73 -16.11 -19.68
C PRO A 33 15.19 -16.23 -19.68
N PHE A 34 14.52 -15.64 -18.69
CA PHE A 34 13.07 -15.62 -18.56
C PHE A 34 12.46 -14.21 -18.58
N GLU A 35 13.21 -13.22 -19.09
CA GLU A 35 12.71 -11.86 -19.22
C GLU A 35 11.43 -11.83 -20.08
N ASN A 36 10.40 -11.10 -19.63
CA ASN A 36 9.09 -10.98 -20.28
C ASN A 36 8.28 -12.29 -20.41
N ILE A 37 8.66 -13.37 -19.70
CA ILE A 37 7.86 -14.60 -19.62
C ILE A 37 7.03 -14.60 -18.34
N GLU A 38 5.73 -14.94 -18.44
CA GLU A 38 4.85 -15.04 -17.27
C GLU A 38 5.34 -16.15 -16.32
N PRO A 39 5.36 -15.94 -15.00
CA PRO A 39 5.97 -16.88 -14.05
C PRO A 39 5.52 -18.34 -14.17
N ASN A 40 4.25 -18.61 -14.51
CA ASN A 40 3.77 -19.98 -14.62
C ASN A 40 4.19 -20.64 -15.95
N LEU A 41 4.40 -19.84 -17.00
CA LEU A 41 5.01 -20.31 -18.25
C LEU A 41 6.49 -20.65 -18.06
N ILE A 42 7.20 -19.91 -17.19
CA ILE A 42 8.58 -20.24 -16.79
C ILE A 42 8.60 -21.64 -16.15
N ILE A 43 7.73 -21.91 -15.18
CA ILE A 43 7.66 -23.21 -14.50
C ILE A 43 7.50 -24.35 -15.51
N TYR A 44 6.58 -24.18 -16.46
CA TYR A 44 6.35 -25.18 -17.50
C TYR A 44 7.56 -25.36 -18.41
N GLN A 45 8.15 -24.27 -18.91
CA GLN A 45 9.35 -24.33 -19.76
C GLN A 45 10.47 -25.09 -19.07
N LEU A 46 10.66 -24.81 -17.78
CA LEU A 46 11.63 -25.51 -16.96
C LEU A 46 11.34 -27.01 -16.83
N LEU A 47 10.08 -27.40 -16.64
CA LEU A 47 9.70 -28.80 -16.47
C LEU A 47 9.69 -29.62 -17.78
N THR A 48 9.63 -28.98 -18.95
CA THR A 48 9.41 -29.67 -20.23
C THR A 48 10.53 -29.51 -21.24
N LYS A 49 11.14 -28.34 -21.33
CA LYS A 49 12.24 -28.04 -22.26
C LYS A 49 13.59 -27.94 -21.60
N GLY A 50 13.61 -27.53 -20.34
CA GLY A 50 14.82 -26.99 -19.73
C GLY A 50 15.13 -25.61 -20.31
N ILE A 51 16.42 -25.28 -20.41
CA ILE A 51 16.88 -23.95 -20.79
C ILE A 51 17.71 -24.04 -22.06
N GLU A 52 17.32 -23.27 -23.07
CA GLU A 52 18.07 -23.14 -24.31
C GLU A 52 19.32 -22.26 -24.06
N ILE A 53 20.49 -22.82 -24.34
CA ILE A 53 21.77 -22.12 -24.24
C ILE A 53 22.07 -21.51 -25.62
N PRO A 54 22.21 -20.17 -25.74
CA PRO A 54 22.44 -19.53 -27.04
C PRO A 54 23.72 -20.00 -27.73
N ASP A 55 23.70 -19.99 -29.06
CA ASP A 55 24.87 -20.41 -29.83
C ASP A 55 26.10 -19.52 -29.67
N SER A 56 25.89 -18.27 -29.24
CA SER A 56 26.93 -17.30 -28.92
C SER A 56 27.79 -17.68 -27.71
N VAL A 57 27.35 -18.64 -26.89
CA VAL A 57 28.11 -19.09 -25.71
C VAL A 57 29.30 -19.95 -26.15
N PRO A 58 30.53 -19.71 -25.64
CA PRO A 58 31.69 -20.56 -25.92
C PRO A 58 31.47 -22.04 -25.58
N GLU A 59 32.01 -22.95 -26.39
CA GLU A 59 31.72 -24.39 -26.30
C GLU A 59 32.08 -25.04 -24.95
N ASN A 60 33.17 -24.57 -24.34
CA ASN A 60 33.57 -24.99 -22.99
C ASN A 60 32.52 -24.59 -21.94
N LEU A 61 31.94 -23.39 -22.06
CA LEU A 61 30.91 -22.90 -21.16
C LEU A 61 29.54 -23.51 -21.48
N LYS A 62 29.24 -23.82 -22.75
CA LYS A 62 28.05 -24.62 -23.11
C LYS A 62 28.07 -25.97 -22.41
N THR A 63 29.23 -26.62 -22.37
CA THR A 63 29.40 -27.90 -21.66
C THR A 63 29.07 -27.77 -20.17
N LEU A 64 29.60 -26.74 -19.50
CA LEU A 64 29.31 -26.46 -18.09
C LEU A 64 27.81 -26.18 -17.86
N LEU A 65 27.22 -25.33 -18.69
CA LEU A 65 25.81 -24.96 -18.59
C LEU A 65 24.89 -26.16 -18.83
N ASN A 66 25.18 -27.03 -19.81
CA ASN A 66 24.43 -28.26 -20.03
C ASN A 66 24.44 -29.19 -18.80
N GLY A 67 25.58 -29.30 -18.12
CA GLY A 67 25.69 -30.06 -16.87
C GLY A 67 24.90 -29.44 -15.70
N LEU A 68 24.98 -28.12 -15.52
CA LEU A 68 24.31 -27.40 -14.43
C LEU A 68 22.79 -27.26 -14.63
N LEU A 69 22.35 -27.09 -15.88
CA LEU A 69 20.95 -26.85 -16.26
C LEU A 69 20.22 -28.12 -16.71
N THR A 70 20.71 -29.28 -16.29
CA THR A 70 19.99 -30.55 -16.46
C THR A 70 18.77 -30.60 -15.54
N ASN A 71 17.59 -30.88 -16.10
CA ASN A 71 16.33 -30.89 -15.37
C ASN A 71 16.30 -31.95 -14.27
N ASN A 72 16.69 -33.19 -14.58
CA ASN A 72 16.78 -34.26 -13.59
C ASN A 72 17.89 -33.98 -12.54
N PRO A 73 17.55 -33.76 -11.25
CA PRO A 73 18.53 -33.42 -10.22
C PRO A 73 19.61 -34.47 -9.99
N GLU A 74 19.30 -35.76 -10.21
CA GLU A 74 20.27 -36.86 -10.03
C GLU A 74 21.33 -36.88 -11.11
N LYS A 75 20.99 -36.39 -12.31
CA LYS A 75 21.90 -36.31 -13.46
C LYS A 75 22.60 -34.96 -13.56
N ARG A 76 22.14 -33.97 -12.79
CA ARG A 76 22.68 -32.61 -12.76
C ARG A 76 24.09 -32.59 -12.16
N TRP A 77 24.98 -31.81 -12.75
CA TRP A 77 26.32 -31.62 -12.22
C TRP A 77 26.28 -30.95 -10.84
N GLY A 78 27.15 -31.41 -9.96
CA GLY A 78 27.43 -30.81 -8.66
C GLY A 78 28.92 -30.67 -8.47
N PHE A 79 29.38 -30.67 -7.23
CA PHE A 79 30.77 -30.37 -6.90
C PHE A 79 31.80 -31.22 -7.66
N GLN A 80 31.62 -32.54 -7.69
CA GLN A 80 32.59 -33.46 -8.26
C GLN A 80 32.72 -33.27 -9.79
N GLU A 81 31.59 -33.14 -10.48
CA GLU A 81 31.55 -32.96 -11.93
C GLU A 81 32.13 -31.60 -12.34
N ILE A 82 31.85 -30.54 -11.59
CA ILE A 82 32.41 -29.21 -11.84
C ILE A 82 33.92 -29.21 -11.58
N LYS A 83 34.38 -29.87 -10.52
CA LYS A 83 35.82 -30.01 -10.24
C LYS A 83 36.54 -30.70 -11.39
N LEU A 84 35.99 -31.82 -11.89
CA LEU A 84 36.54 -32.52 -13.06
C LEU A 84 36.55 -31.63 -14.31
N PHE A 85 35.49 -30.88 -14.55
CA PHE A 85 35.41 -29.92 -15.66
C PHE A 85 36.50 -28.83 -15.56
N LEU A 86 36.71 -28.26 -14.37
CA LEU A 86 37.75 -27.25 -14.14
C LEU A 86 39.17 -27.82 -14.29
N GLU A 87 39.36 -29.11 -14.00
CA GLU A 87 40.61 -29.84 -14.24
C GLU A 87 40.81 -30.25 -15.72
N GLY A 88 39.89 -29.89 -16.61
CA GLY A 88 39.94 -30.24 -18.04
C GLY A 88 39.63 -31.72 -18.33
N LYS A 89 39.07 -32.45 -17.37
CA LYS A 89 38.71 -33.87 -17.51
C LYS A 89 37.29 -34.03 -18.05
N LYS A 90 37.05 -35.08 -18.83
CA LYS A 90 35.71 -35.39 -19.36
C LYS A 90 34.77 -35.83 -18.23
N SER A 91 33.63 -35.16 -18.11
CA SER A 91 32.53 -35.50 -17.20
C SER A 91 31.33 -35.99 -18.03
N PRO A 92 30.54 -36.97 -17.56
CA PRO A 92 29.38 -37.46 -18.30
C PRO A 92 28.34 -36.35 -18.48
N ILE A 93 28.04 -36.03 -19.74
CA ILE A 93 26.93 -35.13 -20.11
C ILE A 93 25.74 -36.02 -20.45
N HIS A 94 24.65 -35.89 -19.69
CA HIS A 94 23.39 -36.53 -20.04
C HIS A 94 22.58 -35.59 -20.93
N HIS A 95 22.62 -35.83 -22.25
CA HIS A 95 21.67 -35.20 -23.15
C HIS A 95 20.31 -35.89 -23.02
N GLU A 96 19.29 -35.14 -22.58
CA GLU A 96 17.91 -35.60 -22.70
C GLU A 96 17.61 -35.76 -24.21
N LYS A 97 17.30 -36.98 -24.63
CA LYS A 97 17.02 -37.30 -26.04
C LYS A 97 15.91 -36.39 -26.54
N THR A 98 16.20 -35.65 -27.61
CA THR A 98 15.29 -34.79 -28.37
C THR A 98 13.94 -35.47 -28.57
N GLN A 99 12.92 -34.97 -27.86
CA GLN A 99 11.54 -35.33 -28.10
C GLN A 99 11.13 -34.89 -29.52
N LYS A 100 10.17 -35.63 -30.09
CA LYS A 100 9.69 -35.51 -31.48
C LYS A 100 9.40 -34.04 -31.83
N LEU A 101 10.16 -33.47 -32.77
CA LEU A 101 9.96 -32.10 -33.25
C LEU A 101 8.66 -32.03 -34.05
N ILE A 102 7.72 -31.21 -33.59
CA ILE A 102 6.49 -30.85 -34.30
C ILE A 102 6.78 -29.55 -35.02
N THR A 103 6.66 -29.53 -36.34
CA THR A 103 6.87 -28.30 -37.12
C THR A 103 5.52 -27.64 -37.40
N TYR A 104 5.34 -26.41 -36.94
CA TYR A 104 4.17 -25.58 -37.23
C TYR A 104 4.58 -24.15 -37.58
N LYS A 105 4.07 -23.63 -38.72
CA LYS A 105 4.49 -22.32 -39.29
C LYS A 105 6.02 -22.14 -39.36
N ASN A 106 6.75 -23.17 -39.79
CA ASN A 106 8.21 -23.20 -39.86
C ASN A 106 8.92 -22.98 -38.50
N LYS A 107 8.21 -23.17 -37.38
CA LYS A 107 8.78 -23.24 -36.04
C LYS A 107 8.70 -24.68 -35.54
N GLU A 108 9.75 -25.11 -34.85
CA GLU A 108 9.81 -26.43 -34.26
C GLU A 108 9.43 -26.37 -32.78
N TYR A 109 8.59 -27.32 -32.37
CA TYR A 109 8.11 -27.48 -31.00
C TYR A 109 8.54 -28.86 -30.51
N SER A 110 9.08 -28.96 -29.30
CA SER A 110 9.58 -30.20 -28.70
C SER A 110 8.45 -31.13 -28.23
N SER A 111 7.23 -30.61 -28.05
CA SER A 111 6.04 -31.41 -27.72
C SER A 111 4.73 -30.75 -28.17
N LEU A 112 3.63 -31.52 -28.12
CA LEU A 112 2.29 -30.99 -28.46
C LEU A 112 1.80 -30.01 -27.40
N GLU A 113 2.20 -30.20 -26.15
CA GLU A 113 1.95 -29.28 -25.06
C GLU A 113 2.60 -27.91 -25.32
N GLU A 114 3.84 -27.89 -25.80
CA GLU A 114 4.50 -26.64 -26.16
C GLU A 114 3.78 -25.91 -27.30
N LEU A 115 3.35 -26.66 -28.33
CA LEU A 115 2.55 -26.10 -29.41
C LEU A 115 1.26 -25.48 -28.88
N LEU A 116 0.53 -26.15 -27.96
CA LEU A 116 -0.69 -25.63 -27.36
C LEU A 116 -0.45 -24.32 -26.59
N LEU A 117 0.65 -24.20 -25.84
CA LEU A 117 0.99 -22.98 -25.12
C LEU A 117 1.41 -21.84 -26.03
N SER A 118 1.99 -22.15 -27.19
CA SER A 118 2.34 -21.14 -28.19
C SER A 118 1.12 -20.35 -28.65
N PHE A 119 -0.08 -20.95 -28.59
CA PHE A 119 -1.34 -20.30 -28.92
C PHE A 119 -1.75 -19.21 -27.91
N LEU A 120 -1.22 -19.21 -26.69
CA LEU A 120 -1.46 -18.13 -25.71
C LEU A 120 -0.53 -16.93 -25.87
N LYS A 121 0.47 -16.97 -26.77
CA LYS A 121 1.44 -15.87 -26.93
C LYS A 121 0.81 -14.56 -27.38
N ASN A 122 -0.17 -14.64 -28.28
CA ASN A 122 -0.96 -13.51 -28.76
C ASN A 122 -2.22 -14.02 -29.46
N TYR A 123 -3.15 -13.11 -29.72
CA TYR A 123 -4.45 -13.45 -30.28
C TYR A 123 -4.39 -14.06 -31.71
N ASP A 124 -3.38 -13.74 -32.51
CA ASP A 124 -3.22 -14.34 -33.84
C ASP A 124 -2.76 -15.80 -33.77
N GLU A 125 -1.83 -16.13 -32.86
CA GLU A 125 -1.47 -17.51 -32.58
C GLU A 125 -2.63 -18.28 -31.94
N PHE A 126 -3.44 -17.63 -31.11
CA PHE A 126 -4.63 -18.21 -30.51
C PHE A 126 -5.64 -18.68 -31.58
N LYS A 127 -5.98 -17.80 -32.53
CA LYS A 127 -6.82 -18.15 -33.69
C LYS A 127 -6.20 -19.24 -34.56
N ALA A 128 -4.86 -19.24 -34.68
CA ALA A 128 -4.16 -20.27 -35.43
C ALA A 128 -4.31 -21.65 -34.78
N GLY A 129 -4.30 -21.70 -33.44
CA GLY A 129 -4.60 -22.88 -32.63
C GLY A 129 -5.99 -23.46 -32.88
N ILE A 130 -7.00 -22.59 -32.96
CA ILE A 130 -8.37 -23.01 -33.28
C ILE A 130 -8.46 -23.60 -34.69
N LYS A 131 -7.81 -22.96 -35.66
CA LYS A 131 -7.80 -23.44 -37.06
C LYS A 131 -7.19 -24.82 -37.18
N ILE A 132 -6.07 -25.08 -36.49
CA ILE A 132 -5.41 -26.38 -36.56
C ILE A 132 -6.19 -27.46 -35.79
N LEU A 133 -6.83 -27.15 -34.67
CA LEU A 133 -7.67 -28.11 -33.95
C LEU A 133 -8.98 -28.44 -34.67
N ASN A 134 -9.49 -27.53 -35.51
CA ASN A 134 -10.59 -27.81 -36.42
C ASN A 134 -10.14 -28.57 -37.70
N SER A 135 -8.83 -28.80 -37.87
CA SER A 135 -8.29 -29.56 -39.00
C SER A 135 -8.13 -31.05 -38.66
N ASN A 136 -8.04 -31.92 -39.67
CA ASN A 136 -7.81 -33.36 -39.50
C ASN A 136 -6.31 -33.71 -39.32
N GLU A 137 -5.56 -32.84 -38.62
CA GLU A 137 -4.15 -33.03 -38.29
C GLU A 137 -3.97 -34.27 -37.39
N LYS A 138 -3.47 -35.37 -37.98
CA LYS A 138 -3.29 -36.66 -37.27
C LYS A 138 -2.47 -36.53 -35.99
N ILE A 139 -1.50 -35.60 -35.97
CA ILE A 139 -0.61 -35.42 -34.82
C ILE A 139 -1.34 -34.84 -33.60
N LEU A 140 -2.44 -34.12 -33.82
CA LEU A 140 -3.25 -33.48 -32.78
C LEU A 140 -4.49 -34.29 -32.37
N LYS A 141 -4.68 -35.49 -32.94
CA LYS A 141 -5.90 -36.30 -32.74
C LYS A 141 -6.37 -36.39 -31.27
N PRO A 142 -5.49 -36.63 -30.27
CA PRO A 142 -5.91 -36.70 -28.85
C PRO A 142 -6.48 -35.37 -28.31
N TYR A 143 -6.03 -34.24 -28.83
CA TYR A 143 -6.53 -32.92 -28.43
C TYR A 143 -7.73 -32.49 -29.25
N ILE A 144 -7.83 -32.91 -30.52
CA ILE A 144 -9.00 -32.65 -31.38
C ILE A 144 -10.25 -33.29 -30.77
N GLU A 145 -10.18 -34.54 -30.32
CA GLU A 145 -11.32 -35.23 -29.69
C GLU A 145 -11.81 -34.48 -28.44
N LEU A 146 -10.86 -34.03 -27.59
CA LEU A 146 -11.18 -33.29 -26.38
C LEU A 146 -11.68 -31.86 -26.66
N PHE A 147 -11.09 -31.19 -27.64
CA PHE A 147 -11.52 -29.88 -28.13
C PHE A 147 -12.95 -29.94 -28.66
N ASN A 148 -13.27 -30.95 -29.47
CA ASN A 148 -14.61 -31.15 -30.02
C ASN A 148 -15.65 -31.42 -28.92
N LYS A 149 -15.28 -32.18 -27.88
CA LYS A 149 -16.14 -32.38 -26.70
C LYS A 149 -16.48 -31.04 -26.03
N PHE A 150 -15.48 -30.19 -25.75
CA PHE A 150 -15.73 -28.88 -25.15
C PHE A 150 -16.49 -27.92 -26.09
N LYS A 151 -16.21 -28.01 -27.39
CA LYS A 151 -16.91 -27.24 -28.42
C LYS A 151 -18.40 -27.59 -28.48
N GLU A 152 -18.77 -28.86 -28.35
CA GLU A 152 -20.16 -29.29 -28.26
C GLU A 152 -20.86 -28.80 -26.98
N GLU A 153 -20.14 -28.82 -25.86
CA GLU A 153 -20.65 -28.42 -24.54
C GLU A 153 -20.87 -26.90 -24.42
N ILE A 154 -19.90 -26.10 -24.86
CA ILE A 154 -19.92 -24.63 -24.71
C ILE A 154 -20.49 -23.92 -25.94
N LYS A 155 -20.41 -24.54 -27.12
CA LYS A 155 -20.77 -23.94 -28.42
C LYS A 155 -19.96 -22.68 -28.75
N ASP A 156 -18.69 -22.63 -28.31
CA ASP A 156 -17.76 -21.54 -28.59
C ASP A 156 -16.33 -22.10 -28.75
N ASP A 157 -15.76 -22.00 -29.96
CA ASP A 157 -14.45 -22.55 -30.30
C ASP A 157 -13.30 -21.93 -29.48
N GLU A 158 -13.38 -20.65 -29.15
CA GLU A 158 -12.32 -19.97 -28.39
C GLU A 158 -12.32 -20.44 -26.95
N LEU A 159 -13.51 -20.52 -26.33
CA LEU A 159 -13.64 -21.04 -24.97
C LEU A 159 -13.30 -22.53 -24.88
N ALA A 160 -13.63 -23.31 -25.91
CA ALA A 160 -13.23 -24.71 -26.00
C ALA A 160 -11.69 -24.88 -26.04
N LEU A 161 -10.98 -24.00 -26.75
CA LEU A 161 -9.51 -23.98 -26.73
C LEU A 161 -8.98 -23.58 -25.35
N ASN A 162 -9.54 -22.55 -24.72
CA ASN A 162 -9.15 -22.17 -23.35
C ASN A 162 -9.36 -23.32 -22.35
N LEU A 163 -10.48 -24.05 -22.44
CA LEU A 163 -10.74 -25.24 -21.61
C LEU A 163 -9.74 -26.37 -21.88
N LEU A 164 -9.47 -26.66 -23.15
CA LEU A 164 -8.47 -27.67 -23.53
C LEU A 164 -7.11 -27.35 -22.92
N ILE A 165 -6.65 -26.11 -23.06
CA ILE A 165 -5.38 -25.64 -22.51
C ILE A 165 -5.41 -25.76 -20.99
N ASN A 166 -6.45 -25.28 -20.31
CA ASN A 166 -6.52 -25.37 -18.85
C ASN A 166 -6.54 -26.83 -18.34
N GLN A 167 -7.22 -27.74 -19.04
CA GLN A 167 -7.21 -29.16 -18.66
C GLN A 167 -5.82 -29.80 -18.83
N LYS A 168 -5.05 -29.38 -19.84
CA LYS A 168 -3.69 -29.88 -20.08
C LYS A 168 -2.64 -29.20 -19.21
N PHE A 169 -2.93 -27.98 -18.75
CA PHE A 169 -2.07 -27.20 -17.88
C PHE A 169 -2.85 -26.71 -16.65
N PRO A 170 -3.14 -27.62 -15.70
CA PRO A 170 -3.90 -27.31 -14.50
C PRO A 170 -3.31 -26.21 -13.62
N SER A 171 -2.00 -25.94 -13.75
CA SER A 171 -1.27 -24.92 -13.02
C SER A 171 -1.28 -23.54 -13.68
N LEU A 172 -1.80 -23.43 -14.91
CA LEU A 172 -1.95 -22.13 -15.55
C LEU A 172 -3.17 -21.41 -15.02
N PRO A 173 -3.06 -20.09 -14.79
CA PRO A 173 -4.23 -19.31 -14.45
C PRO A 173 -5.28 -19.41 -15.56
N PRO A 174 -6.56 -19.21 -15.23
CA PRO A 174 -7.61 -19.23 -16.24
C PRO A 174 -7.40 -18.08 -17.25
N TYR A 175 -7.63 -18.38 -18.54
CA TYR A 175 -7.57 -17.40 -19.62
C TYR A 175 -8.88 -17.40 -20.41
N ILE A 176 -9.25 -16.23 -20.93
CA ILE A 176 -10.25 -16.08 -21.99
C ILE A 176 -9.49 -15.51 -23.19
N CYS A 177 -9.44 -16.26 -24.29
CA CYS A 177 -8.50 -16.03 -25.37
C CYS A 177 -7.07 -16.00 -24.81
N THR A 178 -6.37 -14.86 -24.90
CA THR A 178 -5.04 -14.65 -24.30
C THR A 178 -5.07 -13.78 -23.05
N GLN A 179 -6.24 -13.29 -22.64
CA GLN A 179 -6.41 -12.44 -21.46
C GLN A 179 -6.59 -13.27 -20.20
N LYS A 180 -5.79 -12.99 -19.17
CA LYS A 180 -5.90 -13.66 -17.86
C LYS A 180 -7.22 -13.30 -17.20
N LEU A 181 -8.00 -14.31 -16.80
CA LEU A 181 -9.27 -14.13 -16.11
C LEU A 181 -9.03 -13.98 -14.61
N ASN A 182 -9.12 -12.74 -14.12
CA ASN A 182 -9.13 -12.42 -12.70
C ASN A 182 -9.94 -11.12 -12.47
N SER A 183 -10.13 -10.76 -11.20
CA SER A 183 -10.86 -9.56 -10.78
C SER A 183 -10.24 -8.27 -11.34
N ASP A 184 -8.91 -8.15 -11.32
CA ASP A 184 -8.17 -6.98 -11.79
C ASP A 184 -8.36 -6.74 -13.29
N THR A 185 -8.28 -7.79 -14.12
CA THR A 185 -8.55 -7.70 -15.56
C THR A 185 -9.96 -7.17 -15.80
N ILE A 186 -10.97 -7.72 -15.11
CA ILE A 186 -12.37 -7.28 -15.29
C ILE A 186 -12.54 -5.82 -14.87
N ILE A 187 -11.99 -5.42 -13.72
CA ILE A 187 -12.06 -4.03 -13.24
C ILE A 187 -11.36 -3.06 -14.18
N ASN A 188 -10.22 -3.45 -14.74
CA ASN A 188 -9.50 -2.63 -15.70
C ASN A 188 -10.32 -2.40 -16.98
N ILE A 189 -11.00 -3.44 -17.49
CA ILE A 189 -11.90 -3.31 -18.63
C ILE A 189 -13.10 -2.42 -18.28
N LEU A 190 -13.73 -2.62 -17.12
CA LEU A 190 -14.82 -1.75 -16.65
C LEU A 190 -14.37 -0.29 -16.48
N ARG A 191 -13.13 -0.05 -16.03
CA ARG A 191 -12.55 1.30 -15.95
C ARG A 191 -12.40 1.95 -17.33
N LYS A 192 -11.95 1.19 -18.33
CA LYS A 192 -11.92 1.68 -19.73
C LYS A 192 -13.32 2.09 -20.20
N ILE A 193 -14.32 1.25 -19.96
CA ILE A 193 -15.73 1.51 -20.31
C ILE A 193 -16.24 2.78 -19.61
N SER A 194 -16.04 2.89 -18.30
CA SER A 194 -16.43 4.08 -17.51
C SER A 194 -15.79 5.36 -18.05
N ASN A 195 -14.53 5.29 -18.47
CA ASN A 195 -13.79 6.40 -19.03
C ASN A 195 -14.03 6.61 -20.54
N LYS A 196 -14.98 5.90 -21.15
CA LYS A 196 -15.31 5.93 -22.59
C LYS A 196 -14.11 5.60 -23.50
N GLN A 197 -13.15 4.82 -22.99
CA GLN A 197 -12.04 4.31 -23.77
C GLN A 197 -12.48 3.10 -24.62
N SER A 198 -11.80 2.87 -25.74
CA SER A 198 -12.03 1.68 -26.55
C SER A 198 -11.53 0.41 -25.83
N ILE A 199 -12.26 -0.68 -26.04
CA ILE A 199 -11.89 -2.01 -25.59
C ILE A 199 -11.67 -2.91 -26.81
N ASN A 200 -10.73 -3.84 -26.72
CA ASN A 200 -10.41 -4.75 -27.81
C ASN A 200 -11.43 -5.92 -27.88
N TYR A 201 -11.28 -6.80 -28.88
CA TYR A 201 -12.17 -7.94 -29.08
C TYR A 201 -12.21 -8.91 -27.87
N GLU A 202 -11.04 -9.25 -27.31
CA GLU A 202 -10.94 -10.19 -26.20
C GLU A 202 -11.58 -9.59 -24.93
N GLU A 203 -11.36 -8.30 -24.67
CA GLU A 203 -11.99 -7.55 -23.58
C GLU A 203 -13.51 -7.49 -23.76
N GLN A 204 -14.00 -7.26 -24.98
CA GLN A 204 -15.43 -7.31 -25.29
C GLN A 204 -16.01 -8.70 -25.01
N LYS A 205 -15.28 -9.78 -25.33
CA LYS A 205 -15.71 -11.15 -25.05
C LYS A 205 -15.85 -11.42 -23.56
N ILE A 206 -14.90 -10.95 -22.73
CA ILE A 206 -14.99 -11.02 -21.27
C ILE A 206 -16.24 -10.28 -20.76
N ILE A 207 -16.50 -9.08 -21.27
CA ILE A 207 -17.66 -8.28 -20.88
C ILE A 207 -18.97 -8.94 -21.29
N ASN A 208 -19.04 -9.56 -22.47
CA ASN A 208 -20.23 -10.30 -22.89
C ASN A 208 -20.51 -11.50 -21.96
N LEU A 209 -19.46 -12.22 -21.54
CA LEU A 209 -19.59 -13.30 -20.57
C LEU A 209 -20.03 -12.80 -19.18
N LEU A 210 -19.57 -11.61 -18.78
CA LEU A 210 -20.00 -10.94 -17.55
C LEU A 210 -21.48 -10.52 -17.63
N ILE A 211 -21.91 -9.94 -18.76
CA ILE A 211 -23.31 -9.58 -19.01
C ILE A 211 -24.19 -10.83 -18.96
N ASN A 212 -23.79 -11.91 -19.66
CA ASN A 212 -24.51 -13.17 -19.59
C ASN A 212 -24.62 -13.68 -18.15
N TYR A 213 -23.59 -13.51 -17.33
CA TYR A 213 -23.65 -13.89 -15.92
C TYR A 213 -24.70 -13.08 -15.19
N LEU A 214 -24.71 -11.75 -15.35
CA LEU A 214 -25.68 -10.86 -14.71
C LEU A 214 -27.11 -11.17 -15.17
N GLU A 215 -27.31 -11.43 -16.45
CA GLU A 215 -28.60 -11.78 -17.08
C GLU A 215 -29.02 -13.26 -16.90
N ASN A 216 -28.23 -14.08 -16.20
CA ASN A 216 -28.44 -15.53 -16.04
C ASN A 216 -28.52 -16.32 -17.36
N LYS A 217 -27.79 -15.88 -18.40
CA LYS A 217 -27.63 -16.57 -19.68
C LYS A 217 -26.38 -17.44 -19.68
N SER A 218 -26.32 -18.43 -20.58
CA SER A 218 -25.15 -19.29 -20.78
C SER A 218 -24.65 -19.21 -22.23
N PRO A 219 -23.33 -19.35 -22.47
CA PRO A 219 -22.26 -19.44 -21.47
C PRO A 219 -22.02 -18.09 -20.77
N ASN A 220 -21.60 -18.13 -19.51
CA ASN A 220 -21.25 -16.93 -18.76
C ASN A 220 -19.94 -17.08 -17.99
N ILE A 221 -19.43 -15.95 -17.50
CA ILE A 221 -18.10 -15.90 -16.88
C ILE A 221 -17.97 -16.84 -15.67
N LYS A 222 -19.03 -17.03 -14.89
CA LYS A 222 -19.03 -17.93 -13.73
C LYS A 222 -19.01 -19.39 -14.17
N THR A 223 -19.84 -19.78 -15.14
CA THR A 223 -19.81 -21.15 -15.67
C THR A 223 -18.45 -21.51 -16.25
N ILE A 224 -17.82 -20.58 -16.98
CA ILE A 224 -16.48 -20.79 -17.55
C ILE A 224 -15.42 -20.88 -16.45
N TYR A 225 -15.49 -20.00 -15.46
CA TYR A 225 -14.62 -20.07 -14.30
C TYR A 225 -14.77 -21.36 -13.50
N ASP A 226 -15.99 -21.89 -13.35
CA ASP A 226 -16.24 -23.13 -12.64
C ASP A 226 -15.64 -24.36 -13.36
N TYR A 227 -15.54 -24.36 -14.70
CA TYR A 227 -14.75 -25.36 -15.42
C TYR A 227 -13.25 -25.29 -15.08
N PHE A 228 -12.71 -24.08 -14.93
CA PHE A 228 -11.31 -23.86 -14.56
C PHE A 228 -11.01 -24.17 -13.09
N LYS A 229 -12.02 -24.05 -12.21
CA LYS A 229 -11.89 -24.13 -10.75
C LYS A 229 -11.30 -25.45 -10.24
N ASN A 230 -11.38 -26.52 -11.02
CA ASN A 230 -10.92 -27.86 -10.62
C ASN A 230 -9.47 -27.90 -10.09
N ASN A 231 -8.62 -26.91 -10.41
CA ASN A 231 -7.25 -26.83 -9.91
C ASN A 231 -6.81 -25.46 -9.35
N HIS A 232 -7.67 -24.43 -9.43
CA HIS A 232 -7.37 -23.07 -8.95
C HIS A 232 -8.61 -22.42 -8.33
N ILE A 233 -8.51 -21.94 -7.08
CA ILE A 233 -9.55 -21.13 -6.43
C ILE A 233 -9.04 -19.71 -6.27
N ASP A 234 -9.43 -18.83 -7.19
CA ASP A 234 -9.35 -17.38 -7.02
C ASP A 234 -10.55 -16.91 -6.16
N GLN A 235 -10.32 -16.81 -4.85
CA GLN A 235 -11.34 -16.36 -3.88
C GLN A 235 -11.78 -14.92 -4.13
N GLU A 236 -10.87 -14.05 -4.61
CA GLU A 236 -11.17 -12.66 -4.91
C GLU A 236 -12.14 -12.56 -6.10
N LEU A 237 -11.93 -13.36 -7.14
CA LEU A 237 -12.87 -13.42 -8.26
C LEU A 237 -14.24 -13.99 -7.84
N GLU A 238 -14.29 -14.99 -6.94
CA GLU A 238 -15.56 -15.50 -6.43
C GLU A 238 -16.35 -14.46 -5.64
N ILE A 239 -15.68 -13.74 -4.73
CA ILE A 239 -16.28 -12.66 -3.95
C ILE A 239 -16.76 -11.54 -4.88
N PHE A 240 -15.94 -11.18 -5.87
CA PHE A 240 -16.30 -10.18 -6.87
C PHE A 240 -17.58 -10.55 -7.62
N LEU A 241 -17.65 -11.75 -8.22
CA LEU A 241 -18.83 -12.21 -8.96
C LEU A 241 -20.06 -12.32 -8.04
N PHE A 242 -19.89 -12.80 -6.81
CA PHE A 242 -20.95 -12.85 -5.82
C PHE A 242 -21.53 -11.46 -5.51
N ASN A 243 -20.66 -10.46 -5.34
CA ASN A 243 -21.07 -9.10 -5.06
C ASN A 243 -21.77 -8.43 -6.25
N LEU A 244 -21.34 -8.73 -7.47
CA LEU A 244 -21.98 -8.20 -8.68
C LEU A 244 -23.45 -8.57 -8.78
N LYS A 245 -23.84 -9.77 -8.32
CA LYS A 245 -25.25 -10.21 -8.31
C LYS A 245 -26.15 -9.39 -7.38
N LYS A 246 -25.58 -8.64 -6.45
CA LYS A 246 -26.33 -7.77 -5.53
C LYS A 246 -26.62 -6.40 -6.13
N PHE A 247 -26.12 -6.10 -7.32
CA PHE A 247 -26.47 -4.85 -7.99
C PHE A 247 -27.89 -4.90 -8.54
N ILE A 248 -28.63 -3.80 -8.35
CA ILE A 248 -29.97 -3.65 -8.91
C ILE A 248 -29.81 -3.23 -10.37
N LEU A 249 -30.05 -4.18 -11.27
CA LEU A 249 -29.87 -4.03 -12.72
C LEU A 249 -31.17 -4.34 -13.46
N PRO A 250 -31.39 -3.75 -14.65
CA PRO A 250 -32.47 -4.16 -15.53
C PRO A 250 -32.26 -5.61 -16.01
N PRO A 251 -33.33 -6.30 -16.44
CA PRO A 251 -33.25 -7.69 -16.91
C PRO A 251 -32.43 -7.85 -18.20
N SER A 252 -32.31 -6.79 -18.99
CA SER A 252 -31.38 -6.71 -20.11
C SER A 252 -30.44 -5.53 -19.94
N ILE A 253 -29.14 -5.78 -20.05
CA ILE A 253 -28.09 -4.79 -19.86
C ILE A 253 -27.74 -4.20 -21.22
N ASP A 254 -28.27 -3.01 -21.47
CA ASP A 254 -27.87 -2.20 -22.61
C ASP A 254 -26.55 -1.44 -22.33
N LYS A 255 -26.07 -0.70 -23.35
CA LYS A 255 -24.83 0.07 -23.26
C LYS A 255 -24.86 1.09 -22.13
N GLU A 256 -26.01 1.71 -21.89
CA GLU A 256 -26.15 2.71 -20.84
C GLU A 256 -26.07 2.07 -19.45
N SER A 257 -26.78 0.97 -19.23
CA SER A 257 -26.75 0.22 -17.97
C SER A 257 -25.36 -0.34 -17.68
N LEU A 258 -24.65 -0.83 -18.70
CA LEU A 258 -23.26 -1.27 -18.59
C LEU A 258 -22.33 -0.12 -18.17
N ASN A 259 -22.48 1.07 -18.77
CA ASN A 259 -21.67 2.24 -18.40
C ASN A 259 -21.92 2.66 -16.95
N LYS A 260 -23.19 2.68 -16.51
CA LYS A 260 -23.54 3.00 -15.13
C LYS A 260 -22.94 1.96 -14.16
N LEU A 261 -23.00 0.67 -14.51
CA LEU A 261 -22.44 -0.41 -13.71
C LEU A 261 -20.91 -0.26 -13.59
N ALA A 262 -20.25 -0.05 -14.72
CA ALA A 262 -18.82 0.20 -14.80
C ALA A 262 -18.41 1.42 -13.95
N PHE A 263 -19.14 2.52 -14.05
CA PHE A 263 -18.94 3.71 -13.22
C PHE A 263 -19.09 3.39 -11.73
N THR A 264 -20.14 2.68 -11.34
CA THR A 264 -20.40 2.39 -9.92
C THR A 264 -19.31 1.49 -9.32
N ILE A 265 -18.92 0.42 -10.03
CA ILE A 265 -17.86 -0.50 -9.57
C ILE A 265 -16.52 0.23 -9.46
N THR A 266 -16.19 1.05 -10.45
CA THR A 266 -14.92 1.78 -10.46
C THR A 266 -14.89 2.84 -9.36
N ALA A 267 -15.99 3.55 -9.12
CA ALA A 267 -16.09 4.53 -8.05
C ALA A 267 -16.04 3.92 -6.64
N ILE A 268 -16.63 2.74 -6.41
CA ILE A 268 -16.51 2.03 -5.12
C ILE A 268 -15.06 1.68 -4.81
N ASN A 269 -14.31 1.27 -5.83
CA ASN A 269 -12.91 0.88 -5.67
C ASN A 269 -11.95 2.08 -5.67
N ASP A 270 -12.39 3.25 -6.13
CA ASP A 270 -11.56 4.45 -6.24
C ASP A 270 -11.79 5.40 -5.05
N LYS A 271 -10.69 5.99 -4.56
CA LYS A 271 -10.71 6.91 -3.42
C LYS A 271 -11.09 8.34 -3.79
N ASN A 272 -11.35 8.62 -5.07
CA ASN A 272 -11.69 9.96 -5.54
C ASN A 272 -13.15 10.36 -5.26
N TYR A 273 -14.02 9.37 -5.04
CA TYR A 273 -15.44 9.57 -4.78
C TYR A 273 -15.75 9.45 -3.30
N TYR A 274 -16.72 10.24 -2.83
CA TYR A 274 -17.20 10.13 -1.46
C TYR A 274 -18.20 8.97 -1.35
N LEU A 275 -17.93 8.06 -0.43
CA LEU A 275 -18.77 6.91 -0.12
C LEU A 275 -19.30 7.01 1.32
N PRO A 276 -20.49 6.46 1.63
CA PRO A 276 -21.01 6.42 2.99
C PRO A 276 -20.10 5.59 3.92
N GLN A 277 -20.20 5.81 5.23
CA GLN A 277 -19.28 5.24 6.23
C GLN A 277 -19.07 3.72 6.11
N ASN A 278 -20.13 2.95 5.85
CA ASN A 278 -20.06 1.49 5.72
C ASN A 278 -19.28 1.01 4.49
N PHE A 279 -18.96 1.91 3.56
CA PHE A 279 -18.20 1.64 2.33
C PHE A 279 -16.84 2.32 2.33
N ILE A 280 -16.48 3.05 3.39
CA ILE A 280 -15.14 3.62 3.51
C ILE A 280 -14.14 2.45 3.56
N ASN A 281 -13.22 2.42 2.59
CA ASN A 281 -12.26 1.36 2.34
C ASN A 281 -12.82 0.03 1.81
N PHE A 282 -14.11 -0.07 1.51
CA PHE A 282 -14.69 -1.28 0.93
C PHE A 282 -14.12 -1.54 -0.46
N LYS A 283 -13.65 -2.76 -0.70
CA LYS A 283 -13.21 -3.25 -2.00
C LYS A 283 -14.14 -4.36 -2.45
N ILE A 284 -14.89 -4.14 -3.52
CA ILE A 284 -15.85 -5.12 -4.07
C ILE A 284 -15.22 -6.48 -4.42
N VAL A 285 -13.91 -6.51 -4.61
CA VAL A 285 -13.14 -7.73 -4.91
C VAL A 285 -12.85 -8.57 -3.67
N ARG A 286 -12.75 -7.93 -2.50
CA ARG A 286 -12.27 -8.58 -1.27
C ARG A 286 -13.34 -8.70 -0.21
N ASP A 287 -14.24 -7.73 -0.16
CA ASP A 287 -15.19 -7.59 0.93
C ASP A 287 -16.56 -8.07 0.48
N THR A 288 -17.25 -8.88 1.30
CA THR A 288 -18.60 -9.35 0.96
C THR A 288 -19.61 -8.22 1.11
N LEU A 289 -20.27 -7.87 0.01
CA LEU A 289 -21.35 -6.88 0.00
C LEU A 289 -22.57 -7.48 0.68
N GLN A 290 -23.12 -6.87 1.75
CA GLN A 290 -24.26 -7.46 2.49
C GLN A 290 -25.63 -6.96 2.00
N ILE A 291 -25.67 -5.93 1.16
CA ILE A 291 -26.89 -5.23 0.75
C ILE A 291 -26.97 -5.11 -0.76
N ASN A 292 -28.19 -5.03 -1.29
CA ASN A 292 -28.39 -4.74 -2.71
C ASN A 292 -28.04 -3.27 -2.98
N LEU A 293 -27.29 -3.04 -4.07
CA LEU A 293 -26.76 -1.72 -4.40
C LEU A 293 -27.31 -1.25 -5.75
N PRO A 294 -28.01 -0.11 -5.84
CA PRO A 294 -28.41 0.41 -7.13
C PRO A 294 -27.19 0.90 -7.90
N VAL A 295 -27.25 0.73 -9.21
CA VAL A 295 -26.27 1.31 -10.11
C VAL A 295 -26.48 2.83 -10.16
N VAL A 296 -25.42 3.60 -9.97
CA VAL A 296 -25.47 5.07 -10.00
C VAL A 296 -24.80 5.65 -11.23
N THR A 297 -25.29 6.81 -11.62
CA THR A 297 -24.81 7.62 -12.74
C THR A 297 -23.76 8.63 -12.29
N ASN A 298 -23.96 9.18 -11.09
CA ASN A 298 -23.28 10.37 -10.61
C ASN A 298 -23.00 10.24 -9.11
N LEU A 299 -21.72 10.21 -8.75
CA LEU A 299 -21.25 10.34 -7.37
C LEU A 299 -20.55 11.68 -7.18
N LEU A 300 -20.64 12.21 -5.96
CA LEU A 300 -19.88 13.38 -5.57
C LEU A 300 -18.43 12.99 -5.33
N THR A 301 -17.50 13.77 -5.88
CA THR A 301 -16.08 13.63 -5.55
C THR A 301 -15.82 14.12 -4.14
N ILE A 302 -14.69 13.71 -3.55
CA ILE A 302 -14.24 14.26 -2.26
C ILE A 302 -14.11 15.79 -2.34
N GLU A 303 -13.62 16.31 -3.46
CA GLU A 303 -13.50 17.76 -3.69
C GLU A 303 -14.86 18.45 -3.70
N GLU A 304 -15.85 17.91 -4.41
CA GLU A 304 -17.21 18.47 -4.46
C GLU A 304 -17.89 18.45 -3.09
N ILE A 305 -17.71 17.37 -2.31
CA ILE A 305 -18.20 17.30 -0.93
C ILE A 305 -17.53 18.38 -0.07
N ASN A 306 -16.22 18.57 -0.21
CA ASN A 306 -15.51 19.62 0.52
C ASN A 306 -16.00 21.02 0.10
N ASN A 307 -16.22 21.26 -1.20
CA ASN A 307 -16.78 22.52 -1.69
C ASN A 307 -18.20 22.76 -1.18
N LEU A 308 -19.06 21.74 -1.12
CA LEU A 308 -20.39 21.84 -0.53
C LEU A 308 -20.32 22.10 0.98
N ARG A 309 -19.42 21.43 1.72
CA ARG A 309 -19.15 21.71 3.15
C ARG A 309 -18.72 23.16 3.38
N ILE A 310 -17.96 23.72 2.46
CA ILE A 310 -17.44 25.09 2.55
C ILE A 310 -18.56 26.12 2.31
N ASN A 311 -19.45 25.86 1.36
CA ASN A 311 -20.37 26.87 0.85
C ASN A 311 -21.80 26.76 1.39
N LEU A 312 -22.20 25.65 2.01
CA LEU A 312 -23.52 25.48 2.61
C LEU A 312 -23.53 25.88 4.09
N ASN A 313 -24.35 26.88 4.45
CA ASN A 313 -24.58 27.31 5.84
C ASN A 313 -26.01 26.95 6.31
N GLN A 314 -26.32 27.09 7.60
CA GLN A 314 -27.64 26.74 8.16
C GLN A 314 -28.83 27.51 7.55
N GLN A 315 -28.59 28.65 6.91
CA GLN A 315 -29.62 29.44 6.23
C GLN A 315 -29.85 29.00 4.79
N ASN A 316 -28.95 28.19 4.22
CA ASN A 316 -29.08 27.66 2.88
C ASN A 316 -30.12 26.52 2.87
N PRO A 317 -31.13 26.56 1.98
CA PRO A 317 -32.21 25.58 1.94
C PRO A 317 -31.71 24.14 1.68
N TYR A 318 -30.50 23.98 1.13
CA TYR A 318 -29.88 22.68 0.86
C TYR A 318 -29.05 22.14 2.03
N TYR A 319 -28.77 22.94 3.07
CA TYR A 319 -27.89 22.54 4.17
C TYR A 319 -28.44 21.37 4.99
N ALA A 320 -29.73 21.38 5.32
CA ALA A 320 -30.35 20.27 6.04
C ALA A 320 -30.25 18.95 5.24
N ARG A 321 -30.48 19.01 3.91
CA ARG A 321 -30.32 17.86 3.02
C ARG A 321 -28.88 17.38 2.91
N PHE A 322 -27.92 18.30 2.95
CA PHE A 322 -26.50 17.97 2.91
C PHE A 322 -26.02 17.32 4.22
N GLN A 323 -26.51 17.79 5.36
CA GLN A 323 -26.27 17.12 6.65
C GLN A 323 -26.84 15.71 6.65
N THR A 324 -28.06 15.52 6.14
CA THR A 324 -28.65 14.18 6.02
C THR A 324 -27.86 13.29 5.07
N LEU A 325 -27.31 13.81 3.96
CA LEU A 325 -26.49 13.04 3.02
C LEU A 325 -25.34 12.33 3.75
N LEU A 326 -24.61 13.06 4.60
CA LEU A 326 -23.42 12.51 5.29
C LEU A 326 -23.72 11.39 6.28
N SER A 327 -24.93 11.36 6.84
CA SER A 327 -25.40 10.36 7.80
C SER A 327 -26.41 9.37 7.21
N SER A 328 -26.67 9.44 5.90
CA SER A 328 -27.70 8.63 5.25
C SER A 328 -27.26 7.18 5.08
N PRO A 329 -28.18 6.20 5.24
CA PRO A 329 -28.01 4.87 4.68
C PRO A 329 -27.72 4.94 3.17
N ILE A 330 -27.04 3.93 2.61
CA ILE A 330 -26.52 4.02 1.24
C ILE A 330 -27.61 4.35 0.19
N GLN A 331 -28.81 3.81 0.32
CA GLN A 331 -29.90 4.08 -0.63
C GLN A 331 -30.25 5.57 -0.67
N ASN A 332 -30.39 6.19 0.50
CA ASN A 332 -30.67 7.63 0.60
C ASN A 332 -29.46 8.47 0.19
N PHE A 333 -28.26 8.00 0.51
CA PHE A 333 -27.02 8.66 0.10
C PHE A 333 -26.93 8.78 -1.42
N LEU A 334 -27.21 7.70 -2.16
CA LEU A 334 -27.08 7.67 -3.62
C LEU A 334 -28.10 8.58 -4.33
N VAL A 335 -29.35 8.61 -3.84
CA VAL A 335 -30.38 9.53 -4.36
C VAL A 335 -29.98 10.98 -4.10
N LEU A 336 -29.51 11.27 -2.89
CA LEU A 336 -29.07 12.62 -2.53
C LEU A 336 -27.80 13.02 -3.29
N SER A 337 -26.85 12.11 -3.53
CA SER A 337 -25.62 12.43 -4.27
C SER A 337 -25.92 12.81 -5.71
N GLU A 338 -26.84 12.10 -6.37
CA GLU A 338 -27.30 12.45 -7.71
C GLU A 338 -28.00 13.81 -7.74
N TYR A 339 -28.88 14.06 -6.76
CA TYR A 339 -29.53 15.36 -6.59
C TYR A 339 -28.51 16.50 -6.45
N PHE A 340 -27.53 16.35 -5.55
CA PHE A 340 -26.51 17.38 -5.32
C PHE A 340 -25.62 17.57 -6.55
N LYS A 341 -25.27 16.50 -7.27
CA LYS A 341 -24.47 16.60 -8.51
C LYS A 341 -25.20 17.39 -9.58
N ASN A 342 -26.47 17.07 -9.82
CA ASN A 342 -27.28 17.73 -10.86
C ASN A 342 -27.57 19.21 -10.55
N ASN A 343 -27.52 19.60 -9.28
CA ASN A 343 -27.77 20.98 -8.83
C ASN A 343 -26.50 21.71 -8.38
N LEU A 344 -25.30 21.12 -8.55
CA LEU A 344 -24.07 21.61 -7.92
C LEU A 344 -23.78 23.06 -8.30
N GLU A 345 -23.83 23.39 -9.59
CA GLU A 345 -23.59 24.77 -10.05
C GLU A 345 -24.60 25.77 -9.48
N GLN A 346 -25.88 25.42 -9.43
CA GLN A 346 -26.92 26.30 -8.90
C GLN A 346 -26.74 26.50 -7.39
N ILE A 347 -26.43 25.43 -6.66
CA ILE A 347 -26.16 25.47 -5.21
C ILE A 347 -24.96 26.37 -4.93
N LEU A 348 -23.88 26.21 -5.69
CA LEU A 348 -22.67 27.02 -5.56
C LEU A 348 -22.93 28.48 -5.99
N LYS A 349 -23.76 28.75 -7.02
CA LYS A 349 -24.15 30.10 -7.42
C LYS A 349 -25.06 30.78 -6.39
N GLN A 350 -26.00 30.07 -5.77
CA GLN A 350 -26.86 30.62 -4.71
C GLN A 350 -26.11 30.85 -3.38
N SER A 351 -24.95 30.21 -3.20
CA SER A 351 -24.04 30.51 -2.09
C SER A 351 -23.30 31.86 -2.23
N THR A 352 -23.54 32.64 -3.30
CA THR A 352 -22.91 33.96 -3.53
C THR A 352 -23.54 35.11 -2.72
N GLN A 353 -23.78 34.88 -1.44
CA GLN A 353 -23.72 35.95 -0.43
C GLN A 353 -22.37 35.77 0.30
N PRO A 354 -21.39 36.68 0.14
CA PRO A 354 -20.01 36.44 0.57
C PRO A 354 -19.85 36.62 2.08
N ILE A 355 -20.36 35.67 2.87
CA ILE A 355 -20.18 35.51 4.33
C ILE A 355 -20.34 33.96 4.54
N ASN A 356 -19.37 33.10 4.89
CA ASN A 356 -18.26 33.33 5.80
C ASN A 356 -17.31 32.12 6.12
N TYR A 357 -16.79 31.35 5.16
CA TYR A 357 -15.86 30.24 5.55
C TYR A 357 -14.54 30.77 6.15
N LYS A 358 -14.06 31.89 5.62
CA LYS A 358 -12.91 32.61 6.16
C LYS A 358 -13.14 33.05 7.61
N ASN A 359 -14.29 33.65 7.95
CA ASN A 359 -14.44 34.05 9.35
C ASN A 359 -14.73 32.88 10.29
N GLN A 360 -15.25 31.72 9.85
CA GLN A 360 -15.29 30.53 10.72
C GLN A 360 -13.89 30.04 11.08
N GLN A 361 -12.99 29.97 10.10
CA GLN A 361 -11.58 29.66 10.35
C GLN A 361 -10.92 30.73 11.21
N TYR A 362 -11.19 32.01 10.94
CA TYR A 362 -10.70 33.12 11.75
C TYR A 362 -11.22 33.09 13.19
N ILE A 363 -12.48 32.71 13.42
CA ILE A 363 -13.05 32.59 14.77
C ILE A 363 -12.37 31.45 15.53
N LYS A 364 -12.11 30.30 14.89
CA LYS A 364 -11.35 29.20 15.51
C LYS A 364 -9.94 29.66 15.90
N ILE A 365 -9.25 30.34 14.98
CA ILE A 365 -7.93 30.92 15.23
C ILE A 365 -7.98 31.96 16.38
N LEU A 366 -8.97 32.86 16.38
CA LEU A 366 -9.14 33.88 17.43
C LEU A 366 -9.47 33.25 18.79
N LYS A 367 -10.25 32.16 18.85
CA LYS A 367 -10.54 31.41 20.10
C LYS A 367 -9.29 30.73 20.68
N VAL A 368 -8.45 30.15 19.83
CA VAL A 368 -7.17 29.60 20.27
C VAL A 368 -6.25 30.73 20.75
N LEU A 369 -6.12 31.80 19.96
CA LEU A 369 -5.34 32.98 20.32
C LEU A 369 -5.82 33.59 21.65
N SER A 370 -7.13 33.70 21.88
CA SER A 370 -7.68 34.26 23.12
C SER A 370 -7.35 33.39 24.34
N LYS A 371 -7.36 32.06 24.19
CA LYS A 371 -6.90 31.13 25.23
C LYS A 371 -5.42 31.35 25.58
N TYR A 372 -4.58 31.57 24.57
CA TYR A 372 -3.17 31.91 24.77
C TYR A 372 -3.01 33.29 25.45
N LEU A 373 -3.72 34.32 25.00
CA LEU A 373 -3.67 35.66 25.61
C LEU A 373 -4.11 35.65 27.08
N GLN A 374 -5.20 34.92 27.40
CA GLN A 374 -5.67 34.73 28.78
C GLN A 374 -4.63 34.03 29.66
N ARG A 375 -3.98 32.97 29.14
CA ARG A 375 -2.93 32.24 29.87
C ARG A 375 -1.78 33.16 30.31
N TYR A 376 -1.44 34.16 29.49
CA TYR A 376 -0.37 35.12 29.78
C TYR A 376 -0.88 36.45 30.36
N LYS A 377 -2.13 36.48 30.84
CA LYS A 377 -2.78 37.65 31.47
C LYS A 377 -2.76 38.91 30.59
N ILE A 378 -2.94 38.74 29.29
CA ILE A 378 -3.04 39.85 28.32
C ILE A 378 -4.53 40.10 28.06
N ASP A 379 -5.04 41.27 28.47
CA ASP A 379 -6.38 41.73 28.07
C ASP A 379 -6.31 42.28 26.64
N ASN A 380 -6.99 41.63 25.71
CA ASN A 380 -7.06 42.06 24.32
C ASN A 380 -8.52 42.22 23.90
N ARG A 381 -9.04 43.43 24.13
CA ARG A 381 -10.42 43.78 23.84
C ARG A 381 -10.79 43.66 22.37
N GLN A 382 -9.82 43.85 21.45
CA GLN A 382 -10.05 43.73 20.01
C GLN A 382 -10.29 42.28 19.59
N VAL A 383 -9.50 41.33 20.12
CA VAL A 383 -9.72 39.89 19.89
C VAL A 383 -11.05 39.45 20.49
N THR A 384 -11.36 39.87 21.73
CA THR A 384 -12.65 39.55 22.38
C THR A 384 -13.83 40.15 21.61
N PHE A 385 -13.70 41.37 21.11
CA PHE A 385 -14.72 42.04 20.31
C PHE A 385 -15.01 41.29 19.00
N LEU A 386 -13.98 40.85 18.28
CA LEU A 386 -14.15 40.07 17.05
C LEU A 386 -14.76 38.69 17.31
N ILE A 387 -14.40 38.02 18.41
CA ILE A 387 -15.00 36.73 18.79
C ILE A 387 -16.50 36.88 19.07
N ASN A 388 -16.89 37.98 19.74
CA ASN A 388 -18.28 38.25 20.10
C ASN A 388 -19.10 38.88 18.96
N ASN A 389 -18.45 39.40 17.91
CA ASN A 389 -19.09 39.96 16.73
C ASN A 389 -18.57 39.32 15.41
N PRO A 390 -18.81 38.01 15.17
CA PRO A 390 -18.36 37.27 13.99
C PRO A 390 -18.62 37.94 12.63
N GLN A 391 -19.75 38.65 12.53
CA GLN A 391 -20.21 39.38 11.35
C GLN A 391 -19.31 40.56 10.98
N MET A 392 -18.53 41.08 11.94
CA MET A 392 -17.62 42.19 11.71
C MET A 392 -16.25 41.74 11.19
N ILE A 393 -15.95 40.44 11.16
CA ILE A 393 -14.64 39.94 10.75
C ILE A 393 -14.50 40.08 9.21
N ASN A 394 -13.35 40.56 8.75
CA ASN A 394 -12.93 40.53 7.36
C ASN A 394 -11.40 40.33 7.29
N ASP A 395 -10.84 40.07 6.12
CA ASP A 395 -9.40 39.81 5.99
C ASP A 395 -8.54 40.93 6.60
N ASN A 396 -8.90 42.18 6.33
CA ASN A 396 -8.11 43.33 6.77
C ASN A 396 -8.08 43.45 8.29
N ASN A 397 -9.24 43.41 8.95
CA ASN A 397 -9.29 43.56 10.40
C ASN A 397 -8.81 42.29 11.13
N PHE A 398 -9.03 41.10 10.57
CA PHE A 398 -8.52 39.85 11.12
C PHE A 398 -7.01 39.84 11.15
N TRP A 399 -6.35 39.99 9.99
CA TRP A 399 -4.89 39.89 9.92
C TRP A 399 -4.20 41.01 10.70
N THR A 400 -4.80 42.20 10.75
CA THR A 400 -4.28 43.32 11.55
C THR A 400 -4.32 42.99 13.04
N ILE A 401 -5.50 42.62 13.56
CA ILE A 401 -5.68 42.33 14.99
C ILE A 401 -4.92 41.06 15.39
N TYR A 402 -4.93 40.02 14.56
CA TYR A 402 -4.21 38.77 14.80
C TYR A 402 -2.69 39.00 14.89
N ASN A 403 -2.10 39.74 13.95
CA ASN A 403 -0.67 40.00 13.94
C ASN A 403 -0.23 40.88 15.12
N GLN A 404 -0.99 41.93 15.45
CA GLN A 404 -0.72 42.79 16.61
C GLN A 404 -0.78 41.98 17.92
N SER A 405 -1.79 41.13 18.05
CA SER A 405 -1.98 40.27 19.21
C SER A 405 -0.86 39.24 19.36
N LEU A 406 -0.43 38.65 18.24
CA LEU A 406 0.72 37.75 18.19
C LEU A 406 2.01 38.45 18.62
N ASP A 407 2.26 39.68 18.17
CA ASP A 407 3.46 40.44 18.55
C ASP A 407 3.50 40.70 20.06
N ILE A 408 2.38 41.11 20.65
CA ILE A 408 2.24 41.31 22.10
C ILE A 408 2.47 39.99 22.85
N LEU A 409 1.88 38.90 22.36
CA LEU A 409 1.99 37.58 22.97
C LEU A 409 3.43 37.05 22.91
N VAL A 410 4.11 37.17 21.77
CA VAL A 410 5.52 36.79 21.60
C VAL A 410 6.42 37.60 22.54
N TYR A 411 6.21 38.92 22.61
CA TYR A 411 6.94 39.78 23.53
C TYR A 411 6.75 39.34 24.97
N ARG A 412 5.49 39.08 25.39
CA ARG A 412 5.17 38.66 26.76
C ARG A 412 5.80 37.31 27.11
N ILE A 413 5.66 36.31 26.24
CA ILE A 413 6.24 34.97 26.41
C ILE A 413 7.76 35.06 26.59
N ASN A 414 8.44 35.82 25.73
CA ASN A 414 9.88 35.98 25.82
C ASN A 414 10.31 36.82 27.04
N SER A 415 9.50 37.79 27.46
CA SER A 415 9.76 38.60 28.67
C SER A 415 9.58 37.82 29.98
N GLU A 416 8.61 36.91 30.05
CA GLU A 416 8.40 36.04 31.22
C GLU A 416 9.46 34.93 31.30
N ARG A 417 9.93 34.42 30.15
CA ARG A 417 11.06 33.47 30.11
C ARG A 417 12.36 34.08 30.64
N ASN A 418 12.56 35.38 30.48
CA ASN A 418 13.72 36.09 31.03
C ASN A 418 13.61 36.42 32.53
N ARG A 419 12.47 36.15 33.18
CA ARG A 419 12.23 36.46 34.60
C ARG A 419 12.55 35.33 35.59
N THR A 420 13.13 34.21 35.16
CA THR A 420 13.71 33.26 36.11
C THR A 420 14.98 33.89 36.71
N SER A 421 14.82 34.56 37.85
CA SER A 421 15.87 35.40 38.42
C SER A 421 17.07 34.58 38.91
N PRO A 422 18.31 35.13 38.80
CA PRO A 422 19.52 34.54 39.40
C PRO A 422 19.38 34.29 40.91
N VAL A 423 18.50 35.01 41.58
CA VAL A 423 18.31 34.98 43.04
C VAL A 423 17.73 33.64 43.52
N LYS A 424 16.77 33.05 42.80
CA LYS A 424 16.21 31.74 43.19
C LYS A 424 17.23 30.61 43.04
N GLN A 425 18.10 30.71 42.02
CA GLN A 425 19.17 29.73 41.80
C GLN A 425 20.29 29.90 42.83
N PHE A 426 20.65 31.14 43.20
CA PHE A 426 21.63 31.40 44.24
C PHE A 426 21.18 30.83 45.59
N ILE A 427 19.92 31.04 45.98
CA ILE A 427 19.35 30.52 47.25
C ILE A 427 19.33 28.99 47.28
N ILE A 428 18.97 28.33 46.17
CA ILE A 428 19.01 26.87 46.07
C ILE A 428 20.45 26.36 46.18
N LEU A 429 21.41 27.04 45.56
CA LEU A 429 22.82 26.70 45.67
C LEU A 429 23.34 26.86 47.11
N THR A 430 23.04 27.97 47.80
CA THR A 430 23.50 28.17 49.19
C THR A 430 22.89 27.16 50.16
N LEU A 431 21.61 26.79 49.99
CA LEU A 431 20.95 25.78 50.82
C LEU A 431 21.52 24.37 50.61
N LEU A 432 21.97 24.05 49.40
CA LEU A 432 22.61 22.76 49.10
C LEU A 432 24.02 22.63 49.69
N PHE A 433 24.73 23.73 49.94
CA PHE A 433 26.08 23.71 50.51
C PHE A 433 26.11 23.70 52.05
N LEU A 434 25.04 24.14 52.72
CA LEU A 434 24.96 24.17 54.19
C LEU A 434 25.20 22.80 54.87
N PRO A 435 24.60 21.70 54.39
CA PRO A 435 24.82 20.37 54.97
C PRO A 435 26.26 19.89 54.83
N VAL A 436 26.92 20.21 53.71
CA VAL A 436 28.32 19.84 53.45
C VAL A 436 29.26 20.56 54.42
N ILE A 437 29.04 21.86 54.63
CA ILE A 437 29.82 22.65 55.59
C ILE A 437 29.59 22.16 57.02
N PHE A 438 28.33 21.90 57.40
CA PHE A 438 28.00 21.36 58.73
C PHE A 438 28.65 20.00 58.97
N PHE A 439 28.66 19.13 57.97
CA PHE A 439 29.29 17.81 58.05
C PHE A 439 30.82 17.89 58.17
N ILE A 440 31.47 18.79 57.41
CA ILE A 440 32.92 19.03 57.53
C ILE A 440 33.28 19.51 58.94
N ILE A 441 32.50 20.45 59.50
CA ILE A 441 32.70 20.95 60.86
C ILE A 441 32.50 19.82 61.88
N LEU A 442 31.44 19.02 61.75
CA LEU A 442 31.18 17.88 62.63
C LEU A 442 32.31 16.85 62.59
N CYS A 443 32.85 16.55 61.40
CA CYS A 443 34.01 15.67 61.25
C CYS A 443 35.27 16.25 61.88
N PHE A 444 35.54 17.54 61.71
CA PHE A 444 36.70 18.20 62.32
C PHE A 444 36.64 18.20 63.86
N VAL A 445 35.44 18.40 64.40
CA VAL A 445 35.13 18.33 65.84
C VAL A 445 35.32 16.90 66.37
N MET A 446 34.80 15.89 65.67
CA MET A 446 34.94 14.48 66.05
C MET A 446 36.40 13.98 66.01
N ILE A 447 37.22 14.49 65.08
CA ILE A 447 38.64 14.13 64.97
C ILE A 447 39.48 14.74 66.11
N ASN A 448 39.11 15.92 66.60
CA ASN A 448 39.94 16.64 67.58
C ASN A 448 39.54 16.44 69.05
N LEU A 449 38.32 15.96 69.35
CA LEU A 449 37.78 16.00 70.72
C LEU A 449 37.88 14.70 71.54
N ASN A 450 38.45 13.60 71.06
CA ASN A 450 38.58 12.39 71.90
C ASN A 450 39.87 11.58 71.69
N PRO A 451 40.81 11.57 72.66
CA PRO A 451 42.03 10.77 72.59
C PRO A 451 41.80 9.26 72.82
N SER A 452 40.59 8.84 73.19
CA SER A 452 40.28 7.44 73.57
C SER A 452 40.06 6.49 72.40
N PHE A 453 40.10 6.97 71.15
CA PHE A 453 39.84 6.18 69.93
C PHE A 453 41.11 5.74 69.18
N VAL A 454 42.29 5.78 69.81
CA VAL A 454 43.59 5.45 69.16
C VAL A 454 43.64 4.00 68.63
N ILE A 455 42.96 3.05 69.28
CA ILE A 455 42.98 1.63 68.86
C ILE A 455 41.97 1.36 67.73
N LEU A 456 40.83 2.06 67.70
CA LEU A 456 39.91 1.95 66.56
C LEU A 456 40.46 2.68 65.32
N ARG A 457 41.32 3.69 65.52
CA ARG A 457 41.97 4.47 64.45
C ARG A 457 42.73 3.58 63.48
N TYR A 458 43.50 2.61 63.98
CA TYR A 458 44.33 1.74 63.14
C TYR A 458 43.56 0.64 62.40
N LEU A 459 42.45 0.14 62.96
CA LEU A 459 41.64 -0.94 62.36
C LEU A 459 40.54 -0.42 61.42
N MET A 460 40.12 0.83 61.62
CA MET A 460 39.11 1.50 60.79
C MET A 460 39.73 2.47 59.79
N GLU A 461 41.04 2.70 59.79
CA GLU A 461 41.67 3.72 58.94
C GLU A 461 41.35 3.51 57.45
N ASP A 462 41.48 2.29 56.93
CA ASP A 462 41.20 2.04 55.51
C ASP A 462 39.71 1.98 55.20
N LEU A 463 38.90 1.28 56.02
CA LEU A 463 37.47 1.14 55.74
C LEU A 463 36.71 2.46 55.96
N PHE A 464 37.05 3.20 57.01
CA PHE A 464 36.47 4.50 57.28
C PHE A 464 36.95 5.52 56.26
N LEU A 465 38.22 5.50 55.83
CA LEU A 465 38.68 6.38 54.76
C LEU A 465 38.03 6.05 53.41
N ILE A 466 37.79 4.77 53.10
CA ILE A 466 37.06 4.36 51.88
C ILE A 466 35.60 4.78 51.97
N ILE A 467 34.90 4.50 53.07
CA ILE A 467 33.50 4.91 53.26
C ILE A 467 33.40 6.44 53.27
N PHE A 468 34.34 7.14 53.91
CA PHE A 468 34.44 8.60 53.94
C PHE A 468 34.68 9.17 52.54
N CYS A 469 35.64 8.63 51.78
CA CYS A 469 35.90 9.02 50.40
C CYS A 469 34.69 8.71 49.51
N CYS A 470 34.01 7.58 49.68
CA CYS A 470 32.80 7.24 48.93
C CYS A 470 31.64 8.17 49.25
N ILE A 471 31.38 8.46 50.52
CA ILE A 471 30.31 9.38 50.96
C ILE A 471 30.65 10.82 50.54
N PHE A 472 31.90 11.24 50.70
CA PHE A 472 32.38 12.55 50.26
C PHE A 472 32.27 12.68 48.74
N PHE A 473 32.67 11.66 47.98
CA PHE A 473 32.56 11.63 46.52
C PHE A 473 31.09 11.63 46.08
N LEU A 474 30.19 10.91 46.78
CA LEU A 474 28.74 10.95 46.53
C LEU A 474 28.14 12.32 46.86
N LEU A 475 28.51 12.92 47.99
CA LEU A 475 28.06 14.25 48.42
C LEU A 475 28.64 15.38 47.56
N LEU A 476 29.75 15.16 46.87
CA LEU A 476 30.36 16.12 45.95
C LEU A 476 29.86 15.92 44.51
N LEU A 477 29.54 14.67 44.13
CA LEU A 477 28.87 14.35 42.87
C LEU A 477 27.40 14.77 42.84
N LEU A 478 26.67 14.67 43.95
CA LEU A 478 25.24 15.01 43.97
C LEU A 478 24.99 16.49 43.57
N PRO A 479 25.74 17.49 44.10
CA PRO A 479 25.69 18.86 43.60
C PRO A 479 26.12 18.98 42.15
N ILE A 480 27.17 18.29 41.69
CA ILE A 480 27.63 18.36 40.30
C ILE A 480 26.58 17.78 39.33
N VAL A 481 25.93 16.68 39.70
CA VAL A 481 24.85 16.03 38.94
C VAL A 481 23.59 16.90 38.98
N LEU A 482 23.25 17.52 40.10
CA LEU A 482 22.14 18.47 40.19
C LEU A 482 22.42 19.78 39.44
N ILE A 483 23.67 20.25 39.45
CA ILE A 483 24.13 21.39 38.64
C ILE A 483 24.08 21.03 37.15
N SER A 484 24.47 19.83 36.76
CA SER A 484 24.40 19.41 35.35
C SER A 484 22.97 19.18 34.90
N LEU A 485 22.08 18.60 35.72
CA LEU A 485 20.65 18.50 35.43
C LEU A 485 19.96 19.85 35.38
N SER A 486 20.24 20.76 36.31
CA SER A 486 19.70 22.12 36.30
C SER A 486 20.29 22.97 35.17
N ALA A 487 21.56 22.76 34.80
CA ALA A 487 22.18 23.36 33.63
C ALA A 487 21.61 22.79 32.34
N VAL A 488 21.31 21.49 32.27
CA VAL A 488 20.64 20.86 31.11
C VAL A 488 19.20 21.35 31.00
N GLU A 489 18.46 21.49 32.10
CA GLU A 489 17.14 22.14 32.10
C GLU A 489 17.23 23.63 31.74
N TYR A 490 18.27 24.33 32.19
CA TYR A 490 18.52 25.73 31.86
C TYR A 490 18.89 25.88 30.39
N PHE A 491 19.78 25.06 29.83
CA PHE A 491 20.12 25.03 28.41
C PHE A 491 18.96 24.52 27.54
N ALA A 492 18.11 23.64 28.07
CA ALA A 492 16.87 23.24 27.42
C ALA A 492 15.81 24.36 27.44
N ARG A 493 15.78 25.21 28.49
CA ARG A 493 14.90 26.39 28.60
C ARG A 493 15.48 27.65 27.92
N SER A 494 16.79 27.75 27.74
CA SER A 494 17.48 28.85 27.04
C SER A 494 17.49 28.67 25.51
N LYS A 495 16.84 27.60 24.99
CA LYS A 495 16.63 27.40 23.56
C LYS A 495 15.66 28.46 23.00
N SER A 496 16.24 29.36 22.20
CA SER A 496 15.65 30.26 21.19
C SER A 496 14.39 31.04 21.62
N LYS A 497 14.45 32.39 21.53
CA LYS A 497 13.24 33.24 21.55
C LYS A 497 12.17 32.58 20.66
N ILE A 498 10.97 32.38 21.19
CA ILE A 498 9.85 31.92 20.35
C ILE A 498 9.67 32.98 19.27
N THR A 499 9.79 32.56 18.01
CA THR A 499 9.53 33.44 16.87
C THR A 499 8.03 33.58 16.66
N LYS A 500 7.61 34.71 16.08
CA LYS A 500 6.23 34.96 15.68
C LYS A 500 5.69 33.82 14.80
N GLU A 501 6.52 33.33 13.88
CA GLU A 501 6.15 32.28 12.94
C GLU A 501 5.96 30.91 13.61
N GLN A 502 6.80 30.54 14.57
CA GLN A 502 6.60 29.30 15.35
C GLN A 502 5.31 29.33 16.16
N LEU A 503 4.99 30.47 16.78
CA LEU A 503 3.77 30.63 17.56
C LEU A 503 2.53 30.65 16.66
N ARG A 504 2.61 31.32 15.51
CA ARG A 504 1.57 31.33 14.49
C ARG A 504 1.21 29.93 14.02
N ARG A 505 2.20 29.14 13.61
CA ARG A 505 2.00 27.74 13.15
C ARG A 505 1.33 26.89 14.22
N LYS A 506 1.72 27.08 15.48
CA LYS A 506 1.14 26.34 16.61
C LYS A 506 -0.34 26.69 16.83
N ILE A 507 -0.68 27.98 16.81
CA ILE A 507 -2.05 28.46 16.98
C ILE A 507 -2.93 28.01 15.81
N GLU A 508 -2.42 28.11 14.58
CA GLU A 508 -3.15 27.69 13.38
C GLU A 508 -3.36 26.17 13.35
N TYR A 509 -2.37 25.38 13.75
CA TYR A 509 -2.49 23.92 13.87
C TYR A 509 -3.52 23.52 14.95
N GLU A 510 -3.45 24.11 16.14
CA GLU A 510 -4.46 23.87 17.18
C GLU A 510 -5.86 24.29 16.74
N ALA A 511 -6.00 25.37 15.97
CA ALA A 511 -7.28 25.81 15.43
C ALA A 511 -7.86 24.87 14.36
N GLN A 512 -7.04 24.07 13.67
CA GLN A 512 -7.50 23.02 12.75
C GLN A 512 -8.01 21.78 13.49
N THR A 513 -7.54 21.55 14.72
CA THR A 513 -7.97 20.42 15.56
C THR A 513 -9.28 20.68 16.31
N ILE A 514 -9.75 21.92 16.32
CA ILE A 514 -11.06 22.40 16.81
C ILE A 514 -11.98 22.56 15.61
#